data_AF-A0A3A9A5K2-F1
#
_entry.id   AF-A0A3A9A5K2-F1
#
_cell.length_a   1.000
_cell.length_b   1.000
_cell.length_c   1.000
_cell.angle_alpha   90.00
_cell.angle_beta   90.00
_cell.angle_gamma   90.00
#
_symmetry.space_group_name_H-M   'P 1'
#
loop_
_entity.id
_entity.type
_entity.pdbx_description
1 polymer ?
#
loop_
_entity_poly.entity_id
_entity_poly.type
_entity_poly.pdbx_seq_one_letter_code
_entity_poly.pdbx_strand_id
1 'polypeptide(L)' 'MTISFTVEEINLMCVFEGKDRTGMTADIKNVIPHIQDRDMVELAEQVIGKLEAMSDEEFAGVALEAAE' A
#
# COMPACT_ATOMS: atom_id res chain seq x y z
N MET A 1 -4.21 -3.96 -17.05
CA MET A 1 -4.27 -5.19 -16.24
C MET A 1 -4.60 -4.68 -14.86
N THR A 2 -5.82 -4.88 -14.37
CA THR A 2 -6.26 -4.22 -13.13
C THR A 2 -5.50 -4.81 -11.95
N ILE A 3 -4.73 -3.98 -11.24
CA ILE A 3 -4.03 -4.38 -10.02
C ILE A 3 -5.07 -4.43 -8.88
N SER A 4 -5.10 -5.55 -8.15
CA SER A 4 -5.95 -5.73 -6.98
C SER A 4 -5.11 -5.91 -5.72
N PHE A 5 -5.65 -5.41 -4.61
CA PHE A 5 -5.07 -5.57 -3.28
C PHE A 5 -5.82 -6.63 -2.48
N THR A 6 -5.11 -7.32 -1.59
CA THR A 6 -5.68 -8.21 -0.58
C THR A 6 -6.21 -7.41 0.59
N VAL A 7 -6.96 -8.04 1.49
CA VAL A 7 -7.45 -7.40 2.72
C VAL A 7 -6.29 -6.90 3.60
N GLU A 8 -5.20 -7.66 3.70
CA GLU A 8 -4.03 -7.29 4.50
C GLU A 8 -3.30 -6.07 3.90
N GLU A 9 -3.18 -6.04 2.57
CA GLU A 9 -2.59 -4.91 1.86
C GLU A 9 -3.44 -3.65 1.98
N ILE A 10 -4.76 -3.76 1.85
CA ILE A 10 -5.69 -2.65 2.08
C ILE A 10 -5.59 -2.15 3.52
N ASN A 11 -5.58 -3.05 4.50
CA ASN A 11 -5.43 -2.68 5.91
C ASN A 11 -4.12 -1.92 6.17
N LEU A 12 -3.01 -2.33 5.55
CA LEU A 12 -1.76 -1.59 5.62
C LEU A 12 -1.88 -0.20 4.96
N MET A 13 -2.49 -0.12 3.78
CA MET A 13 -2.68 1.14 3.05
C MET A 13 -3.59 2.13 3.79
N CYS A 14 -4.62 1.65 4.51
CA CYS A 14 -5.50 2.49 5.33
C CYS A 14 -4.75 3.24 6.43
N VAL A 15 -3.61 2.73 6.93
CA VAL A 15 -2.76 3.44 7.89
C VAL A 15 -2.21 4.75 7.30
N PHE A 16 -2.08 4.83 5.97
CA PHE A 16 -1.54 5.96 5.22
C PHE A 16 -2.62 6.69 4.40
N GLU A 17 -3.90 6.52 4.77
CA GLU A 17 -5.04 7.10 4.05
C GLU A 17 -4.94 8.64 3.94
N GLY A 18 -5.50 9.19 2.85
CA GLY A 18 -5.51 10.64 2.59
C GLY A 18 -4.29 11.15 1.81
N LYS A 19 -3.39 10.26 1.40
CA LYS A 19 -2.28 10.57 0.48
C LYS A 19 -2.56 10.11 -0.95
N ASP A 20 -1.95 10.79 -1.92
CA ASP A 20 -1.88 10.27 -3.29
C ASP A 20 -0.97 9.03 -3.36
N ARG A 21 -1.03 8.31 -4.48
CA ARG A 21 -0.25 7.09 -4.73
C ARG A 21 1.24 7.26 -4.40
N THR A 22 1.82 8.40 -4.80
CA THR A 22 3.25 8.67 -4.61
C THR A 22 3.60 8.98 -3.16
N GLY A 23 2.76 9.76 -2.47
CA GLY A 23 2.91 10.08 -1.06
C GLY A 23 2.76 8.85 -0.18
N MET A 24 1.77 7.99 -0.48
CA MET A 24 1.60 6.70 0.19
C MET A 24 2.81 5.79 -0.02
N THR A 25 3.30 5.66 -1.26
CA THR A 25 4.49 4.84 -1.56
C THR A 25 5.72 5.33 -0.80
N ALA A 26 5.94 6.65 -0.73
CA ALA A 26 7.06 7.23 0.00
C ALA A 26 6.97 6.97 1.51
N ASP A 27 5.78 7.10 2.09
CA ASP A 27 5.56 6.82 3.50
C ASP A 27 5.79 5.35 3.86
N ILE A 28 5.29 4.42 3.03
CA ILE A 28 5.49 2.99 3.25
C ILE A 28 7.00 2.67 3.22
N LYS A 29 7.75 3.24 2.26
CA LYS A 29 9.21 3.10 2.19
C LYS A 29 9.92 3.64 3.44
N ASN A 30 9.41 4.73 4.02
CA ASN A 30 9.99 5.31 5.23
C ASN A 30 9.75 4.47 6.47
N VAL A 31 8.66 3.69 6.55
CA VAL A 31 8.39 2.84 7.71
C VAL A 31 9.11 1.49 7.68
N ILE A 32 9.43 0.95 6.50
CA ILE A 32 10.09 -0.37 6.35
C ILE A 32 11.31 -0.55 7.27
N PRO A 33 12.27 0.40 7.36
CA PRO A 33 13.43 0.27 8.25
C PRO A 33 13.09 0.16 9.74
N HIS A 34 11.87 0.52 10.13
CA HIS A 34 11.38 0.48 11.50
C HIS A 34 10.57 -0.79 11.81
N ILE A 35 10.23 -1.60 10.79
CA ILE A 35 9.49 -2.85 10.95
C ILE A 35 10.49 -3.96 11.31
N GLN A 36 10.25 -4.67 12.42
CA GLN A 36 11.06 -5.81 12.86
C GLN A 36 10.50 -7.16 12.39
N ASP A 37 9.21 -7.20 12.07
CA ASP A 37 8.52 -8.38 11.58
C ASP A 37 8.76 -8.54 10.08
N ARG A 38 9.39 -9.65 9.70
CA ARG A 38 9.73 -9.92 8.30
C ARG A 38 8.49 -10.05 7.42
N ASP A 39 7.42 -10.65 7.92
CA ASP A 39 6.20 -10.85 7.14
C ASP A 39 5.55 -9.50 6.82
N MET A 40 5.60 -8.55 7.77
CA MET A 40 5.15 -7.17 7.56
C MET A 40 6.05 -6.39 6.58
N VAL A 41 7.36 -6.65 6.56
CA VAL A 41 8.27 -6.08 5.55
C VAL A 41 7.90 -6.58 4.16
N GLU A 42 7.71 -7.89 4.00
CA GLU A 42 7.33 -8.50 2.72
C GLU A 42 5.97 -7.95 2.24
N LEU A 43 4.99 -7.78 3.14
CA LEU A 43 3.70 -7.15 2.84
C LEU A 43 3.87 -5.70 2.35
N ALA A 44 4.68 -4.90 3.04
CA ALA A 44 4.94 -3.51 2.65
C ALA A 44 5.64 -3.41 1.29
N GLU A 45 6.60 -4.29 1.00
CA GLU A 45 7.28 -4.36 -0.29
C GLU A 45 6.32 -4.77 -1.42
N GLN A 46 5.40 -5.71 -1.17
CA GLN A 46 4.35 -6.09 -2.12
C GLN A 46 3.43 -4.92 -2.45
N VAL A 47 2.98 -4.17 -1.43
CA VAL A 47 2.16 -2.97 -1.62
C VAL A 47 2.91 -1.93 -2.45
N ILE A 48 4.18 -1.65 -2.13
CA ILE A 48 5.01 -0.73 -2.91
C ILE A 48 5.09 -1.18 -4.37
N GLY A 49 5.38 -2.45 -4.63
CA GLY A 49 5.50 -2.96 -6.00
C GLY A 49 4.21 -2.78 -6.81
N LYS A 50 3.05 -2.98 -6.17
CA LYS A 50 1.73 -2.75 -6.78
C LYS A 50 1.46 -1.26 -7.02
N LEU A 51 1.76 -0.41 -6.04
CA LEU A 51 1.62 1.04 -6.16
C LEU A 51 2.51 1.61 -7.27
N GLU A 52 3.74 1.13 -7.39
CA GLU A 52 4.67 1.56 -8.45
C GLU A 52 4.25 1.08 -9.84
N ALA A 53 3.58 -0.08 -9.92
CA ALA A 53 3.11 -0.66 -11.17
C ALA A 53 1.78 -0.09 -11.69
N MET A 54 1.03 0.65 -10.87
CA MET A 54 -0.24 1.28 -11.27
C MET A 54 -0.10 2.78 -11.56
N SER A 55 -1.01 3.29 -12.38
CA SER A 55 -1.17 4.73 -12.60
C SER A 55 -1.97 5.41 -11.48
N ASP A 56 -1.94 6.75 -11.45
CA ASP A 56 -2.73 7.52 -10.48
C ASP A 56 -4.25 7.35 -10.72
N GLU A 57 -4.68 7.16 -11.97
CA GLU A 57 -6.08 6.87 -12.31
C GLU A 57 -6.53 5.49 -11.81
N GLU A 58 -5.66 4.49 -11.89
CA GLU A 58 -5.93 3.17 -11.33
C GLU A 58 -5.99 3.23 -9.79
N PHE A 59 -5.09 3.98 -9.17
CA PHE A 59 -5.08 4.19 -7.72
C PHE A 59 -6.34 4.91 -7.22
N ALA A 60 -6.85 5.91 -7.95
CA ALA A 60 -8.07 6.63 -7.58
C ALA A 60 -9.32 5.72 -7.55
N GLY A 61 -9.27 4.56 -8.20
CA GLY A 61 -10.33 3.54 -8.16
C GLY A 61 -10.19 2.52 -7.03
N VAL A 62 -9.11 2.59 -6.23
CA VAL A 62 -8.88 1.66 -5.11
C VAL A 62 -9.78 2.04 -3.93
N ALA A 63 -10.64 1.12 -3.52
CA ALA A 63 -11.42 1.27 -2.29
C ALA A 63 -10.56 0.88 -1.08
N LEU A 64 -10.18 1.87 -0.26
CA LEU A 64 -9.43 1.68 0.98
C LEU A 64 -10.38 1.44 2.16
N GLU A 65 -11.13 0.33 2.11
CA GLU A 65 -12.00 -0.07 3.23
C GLU A 65 -11.29 -1.13 4.07
N ALA A 66 -10.95 -0.77 5.32
CA ALA A 66 -10.39 -1.73 6.25
C ALA A 66 -11.44 -2.80 6.61
N ALA A 67 -11.04 -4.06 6.62
CA ALA A 67 -11.91 -5.13 7.09
C ALA A 67 -11.92 -5.18 8.62
N GLU A 68 -13.12 -5.12 9.23
CA GLU A 68 -13.37 -5.32 10.67
C GLU A 68 -13.15 -6.78 11.12
#